data_AF-G5ABP9-F1
#
_entry.id   AF-G5ABP9-F1
#
_cell.length_a   1.000
_cell.length_b   1.000
_cell.length_c   1.000
_cell.angle_alpha   90.00
_cell.angle_beta   90.00
_cell.angle_gamma   90.00
#
_symmetry.space_group_name_H-M   'P 1'
#
loop_
_entity.id
_entity.type
_entity.pdbx_description
1 polymer ?
#
loop_
_entity_poly.entity_id
_entity_poly.type
_entity_poly.pdbx_seq_one_letter_code
_entity_poly.pdbx_strand_id
1 'polypeptide(L)'
;MEAVGRVARISLQQLPADILECLCSLLTGFDALSLSQTNSWWSNFLSDDSFWQKRLQGPISVVHIQDPWKKRYMQSRSMLFKALKVNGESEKLDAFVYLTYRGEQRRRDLHRSSHFQLTHLRSESFSFDLWFSLLPATRKTSSSSRECYQWPHYHQQFVMVSSRGELYCSVLAGKHAVASDLQSKRWYHVALTYDHDHQRQEVYLDGAKVWSVLGSRHHEWSHLTSGQVGTGCVTSDSLDCPYQGYIGWYGFHGVVDAFRVWRGVVSGDDVKLLATGGELEAERLRASAKLNSPSIAQRKLQRNVQLAKCTRPAEGRTIQFAK
;
A
#
# COMPACT_ATOMS: atom_id res chain seq x y z
N MET A 1 -2.33 -0.33 64.44
CA MET A 1 -1.52 -1.32 63.70
C MET A 1 -2.17 -1.47 62.33
N GLU A 2 -1.70 -0.71 61.33
CA GLU A 2 -2.10 -0.90 59.93
C GLU A 2 -0.84 -1.28 59.15
N ALA A 3 -0.87 -2.47 58.57
CA ALA A 3 0.17 -2.96 57.68
C ALA A 3 0.03 -2.23 56.34
N VAL A 4 0.84 -1.20 56.12
CA VAL A 4 1.00 -0.55 54.82
C VAL A 4 1.65 -1.58 53.88
N GLY A 5 0.85 -2.15 52.97
CA GLY A 5 1.30 -3.11 51.97
C GLY A 5 2.46 -2.55 51.15
N ARG A 6 3.61 -3.23 51.19
CA ARG A 6 4.75 -2.91 50.31
C ARG A 6 4.33 -3.20 48.87
N VAL A 7 4.10 -2.15 48.10
CA VAL A 7 4.04 -2.27 46.63
C VAL A 7 5.45 -2.61 46.16
N ALA A 8 5.68 -3.88 45.83
CA ALA A 8 6.94 -4.32 45.24
C ALA A 8 7.11 -3.64 43.87
N ARG A 9 8.15 -2.82 43.72
CA ARG A 9 8.57 -2.28 42.42
C ARG A 9 9.38 -3.35 41.71
N ILE A 10 8.76 -4.05 40.77
CA ILE A 10 9.45 -4.97 39.87
C ILE A 10 10.05 -4.16 38.73
N SER A 11 11.36 -4.29 38.51
CA SER A 11 11.98 -3.73 37.30
C SER A 11 11.57 -4.57 36.09
N LEU A 12 11.22 -3.93 34.97
CA LEU A 12 10.90 -4.63 33.72
C LEU A 12 12.00 -5.63 33.32
N GLN A 13 13.26 -5.33 33.62
CA GLN A 13 14.42 -6.17 33.33
C GLN A 13 14.46 -7.48 34.14
N GLN A 14 13.66 -7.58 35.21
CA GLN A 14 13.55 -8.77 36.04
C GLN A 14 12.38 -9.67 35.61
N LEU A 15 11.62 -9.25 34.61
CA LEU A 15 10.54 -10.08 34.06
C LEU A 15 11.13 -11.22 33.20
N PRO A 16 10.47 -12.38 33.19
CA PRO A 16 10.74 -13.45 32.24
C PRO A 16 10.74 -12.97 30.77
N ALA A 17 11.57 -13.60 29.94
CA ALA A 17 11.76 -13.23 28.54
C ALA A 17 10.47 -13.31 27.71
N ASP A 18 9.62 -14.30 27.97
CA ASP A 18 8.31 -14.49 27.32
C ASP A 18 7.34 -13.34 27.63
N ILE A 19 7.34 -12.83 28.87
CA ILE A 19 6.55 -11.66 29.25
C ILE A 19 7.06 -10.41 28.55
N LEU A 20 8.39 -10.25 28.47
CA LEU A 20 9.01 -9.14 27.77
C LEU A 20 8.72 -9.17 26.27
N GLU A 21 8.79 -10.33 25.63
CA GLU A 21 8.40 -10.52 24.23
C GLU A 21 6.93 -10.17 24.01
N CYS A 22 6.05 -10.61 24.91
CA CYS A 22 4.64 -10.25 24.87
C CYS A 22 4.42 -8.74 24.97
N LEU A 23 5.05 -8.06 25.94
CA LEU A 23 4.97 -6.61 26.08
C LEU A 23 5.53 -5.88 24.86
N CYS A 24 6.68 -6.31 24.35
CA CYS A 24 7.30 -5.72 23.16
C CYS A 24 6.48 -5.97 21.88
N SER A 25 5.66 -7.02 21.83
CA SER A 25 4.74 -7.27 20.71
C SER A 25 3.64 -6.20 20.62
N LEU A 26 3.22 -5.63 21.76
CA LEU A 26 2.20 -4.58 21.85
C LEU A 26 2.72 -3.19 21.46
N LEU A 27 4.04 -3.00 21.47
CA LEU A 27 4.67 -1.75 21.07
C LEU A 27 4.60 -1.58 19.55
N THR A 28 4.44 -0.33 19.11
CA THR A 28 4.81 -0.01 17.73
C THR A 28 6.32 -0.16 17.57
N GLY A 29 6.79 -0.39 16.36
CA GLY A 29 8.21 -0.44 16.06
C GLY A 29 8.90 0.89 16.33
N PHE A 30 8.19 2.02 16.33
CA PHE A 30 8.75 3.30 16.79
C PHE A 30 8.96 3.32 18.31
N ASP A 31 7.97 2.88 19.08
CA ASP A 31 8.08 2.81 20.54
C ASP A 31 9.19 1.83 20.94
N ALA A 32 9.29 0.68 20.26
CA ALA A 32 10.38 -0.26 20.44
C ALA A 32 11.75 0.34 20.05
N LEU A 33 11.80 1.14 18.98
CA LEU A 33 13.05 1.81 18.57
C LEU A 33 13.49 2.80 19.65
N SER A 34 12.57 3.63 20.13
CA SER A 34 12.83 4.57 21.22
C SER A 34 13.24 3.85 22.51
N LEU A 35 12.57 2.76 22.86
CA LEU A 35 12.92 1.93 24.02
C LEU A 35 14.34 1.37 23.90
N SER A 36 14.73 0.90 22.71
CA SER A 36 16.08 0.38 22.45
C SER A 36 17.19 1.42 22.61
N GLN A 37 16.85 2.71 22.59
CA GLN A 37 17.80 3.82 22.76
C GLN A 37 17.92 4.29 24.22
N THR A 38 17.09 3.77 25.13
CA THR A 38 17.07 4.24 26.53
C THR A 38 18.26 3.72 27.36
N ASN A 39 18.70 2.48 27.13
CA ASN A 39 19.88 1.89 27.79
C ASN A 39 20.44 0.69 26.99
N SER A 40 21.63 0.22 27.37
CA SER A 40 22.33 -0.88 26.70
C SER A 40 21.58 -2.21 26.77
N TRP A 41 20.84 -2.46 27.86
CA TRP A 41 20.07 -3.69 28.03
C TRP A 41 18.95 -3.80 26.99
N TRP A 42 18.12 -2.74 26.84
CA TRP A 42 17.08 -2.69 25.80
C TRP A 42 17.66 -2.65 24.40
N SER A 43 18.81 -2.00 24.22
CA SER A 43 19.52 -2.04 22.94
C SER A 43 19.85 -3.47 22.55
N ASN A 44 20.40 -4.27 23.46
CA ASN A 44 20.75 -5.67 23.22
C ASN A 44 19.51 -6.55 23.04
N PHE A 45 18.50 -6.42 23.91
CA PHE A 45 17.25 -7.19 23.81
C PHE A 45 16.53 -6.95 22.48
N LEU A 46 16.42 -5.69 22.05
CA LEU A 46 15.78 -5.30 20.79
C LEU A 46 16.77 -5.23 19.60
N SER A 47 17.90 -5.94 19.71
CA SER A 47 18.78 -6.22 18.57
C SER A 47 18.43 -7.52 17.87
N ASP A 48 17.47 -8.31 18.40
CA ASP A 48 16.93 -9.47 17.70
C ASP A 48 16.33 -9.07 16.34
N ASP A 49 16.91 -9.61 15.28
CA ASP A 49 16.53 -9.35 13.91
C ASP A 49 15.14 -9.92 13.58
N SER A 50 14.73 -11.02 14.24
CA SER A 50 13.42 -11.64 14.03
C SER A 50 12.27 -10.70 14.45
N PHE A 51 12.49 -9.92 15.52
CA PHE A 51 11.55 -8.91 16.01
C PHE A 51 11.28 -7.85 14.94
N TRP A 52 12.32 -7.32 14.30
CA TRP A 52 12.19 -6.28 13.27
C TRP A 52 11.71 -6.81 11.93
N GLN A 53 12.07 -8.04 11.59
CA GLN A 53 11.61 -8.73 10.39
C GLN A 53 10.09 -8.89 10.39
N LYS A 54 9.51 -9.42 11.48
CA LYS A 54 8.06 -9.60 11.63
C LYS A 54 7.29 -8.31 11.39
N ARG A 55 7.86 -7.15 11.78
CA ARG A 55 7.26 -5.83 11.61
C ARG A 55 7.35 -5.27 10.18
N LEU A 56 8.24 -5.79 9.34
CA LEU A 56 8.39 -5.38 7.95
C LEU A 56 7.74 -6.32 6.95
N GLN A 57 7.87 -7.64 7.17
CA GLN A 57 7.51 -8.67 6.19
C GLN A 57 6.65 -9.81 6.76
N GLY A 58 6.03 -9.62 7.93
CA GLY A 58 5.24 -10.66 8.57
C GLY A 58 6.09 -11.89 8.97
N PRO A 59 5.46 -13.00 9.40
CA PRO A 59 6.17 -14.10 10.05
C PRO A 59 6.99 -15.03 9.14
N ILE A 60 6.99 -14.86 7.81
CA ILE A 60 7.63 -15.82 6.89
C ILE A 60 8.28 -15.09 5.72
N SER A 61 9.61 -14.91 5.76
CA SER A 61 10.45 -14.58 4.58
C SER A 61 11.93 -14.71 4.91
N VAL A 62 12.54 -15.89 4.68
CA VAL A 62 13.99 -16.06 4.85
C VAL A 62 14.68 -15.60 3.57
N VAL A 63 15.10 -14.33 3.53
CA VAL A 63 16.06 -13.87 2.51
C VAL A 63 17.37 -13.56 3.23
N HIS A 64 18.47 -14.14 2.76
CA HIS A 64 19.81 -13.77 3.22
C HIS A 64 20.05 -12.30 2.89
N ILE A 65 20.17 -11.48 3.92
CA ILE A 65 20.21 -10.03 3.81
C ILE A 65 21.49 -9.52 4.48
N GLN A 66 22.17 -8.60 3.82
CA GLN A 66 23.42 -7.98 4.29
C GLN A 66 23.21 -6.89 5.36
N ASP A 67 22.02 -6.30 5.45
CA ASP A 67 21.69 -5.21 6.39
C ASP A 67 20.75 -5.69 7.52
N PRO A 68 21.04 -5.39 8.80
CA PRO A 68 20.17 -5.76 9.93
C PRO A 68 18.72 -5.28 9.73
N TRP A 69 17.75 -6.09 10.16
CA TRP A 69 16.33 -5.78 9.98
C TRP A 69 15.91 -4.49 10.70
N LYS A 70 16.51 -4.22 11.86
CA LYS A 70 16.35 -2.96 12.59
C LYS A 70 16.68 -1.74 11.73
N LYS A 71 17.81 -1.78 11.01
CA LYS A 71 18.25 -0.68 10.11
C LYS A 71 17.27 -0.50 8.96
N ARG A 72 16.78 -1.59 8.36
CA ARG A 72 15.76 -1.55 7.32
C ARG A 72 14.46 -0.95 7.81
N TYR A 73 14.02 -1.30 9.02
CA TYR A 73 12.82 -0.73 9.62
C TYR A 73 12.95 0.79 9.75
N MET A 74 14.08 1.27 10.30
CA MET A 74 14.37 2.70 10.43
C MET A 74 14.41 3.45 9.09
N GLN A 75 14.77 2.78 8.00
CA GLN A 75 14.88 3.36 6.66
C GLN A 75 13.60 3.21 5.83
N SER A 76 12.70 2.30 6.20
CA SER A 76 11.46 2.04 5.47
C SER A 76 10.53 3.25 5.48
N ARG A 77 9.92 3.53 4.32
CA ARG A 77 8.96 4.62 4.13
C ARG A 77 7.75 4.10 3.36
N SER A 78 6.57 4.64 3.64
CA SER A 78 5.40 4.48 2.78
C SER A 78 5.24 5.71 1.87
N MET A 79 4.53 5.54 0.75
CA MET A 79 4.23 6.64 -0.15
C MET A 79 3.03 7.41 0.37
N LEU A 80 3.20 8.71 0.60
CA LEU A 80 2.18 9.62 1.07
C LEU A 80 1.68 10.47 -0.10
N PHE A 81 0.37 10.38 -0.33
CA PHE A 81 -0.35 11.10 -1.37
C PHE A 81 -1.19 12.19 -0.69
N LYS A 82 -0.85 13.44 -0.98
CA LYS A 82 -1.58 14.62 -0.55
C LYS A 82 -1.62 15.61 -1.71
N ALA A 83 -2.76 16.23 -1.92
CA ALA A 83 -2.89 17.34 -2.86
C ALA A 83 -2.01 18.50 -2.37
N LEU A 84 -0.96 18.85 -3.12
CA LEU A 84 -0.03 19.91 -2.75
C LEU A 84 -0.62 21.27 -3.10
N LYS A 85 -0.83 22.16 -2.12
CA LYS A 85 -1.15 23.57 -2.42
C LYS A 85 0.11 24.26 -2.93
N VAL A 86 0.07 24.86 -4.11
CA VAL A 86 1.12 25.79 -4.56
C VAL A 86 0.84 27.17 -3.95
N ASN A 87 1.85 27.83 -3.39
CA ASN A 87 1.70 29.13 -2.77
C ASN A 87 1.15 30.15 -3.77
N GLY A 88 0.01 30.77 -3.45
CA GLY A 88 -0.57 31.88 -4.22
C GLY A 88 -1.64 31.50 -5.23
N GLU A 89 -1.81 30.22 -5.57
CA GLU A 89 -2.84 29.76 -6.50
C GLU A 89 -3.72 28.67 -5.89
N SER A 90 -4.98 28.62 -6.30
CA SER A 90 -5.95 27.59 -5.86
C SER A 90 -5.63 26.19 -6.41
N GLU A 91 -4.57 26.05 -7.21
CA GLU A 91 -4.21 24.81 -7.89
C GLU A 91 -3.46 23.86 -6.96
N LYS A 92 -4.02 22.66 -6.80
CA LYS A 92 -3.40 21.57 -6.04
C LYS A 92 -2.82 20.50 -6.94
N LEU A 93 -1.49 20.43 -7.08
CA LEU A 93 -0.87 19.40 -7.91
C LEU A 93 -1.15 18.00 -7.36
N ASP A 94 -1.55 17.11 -8.24
CA ASP A 94 -1.77 15.71 -7.91
C ASP A 94 -0.44 14.99 -7.64
N ALA A 95 -0.48 14.04 -6.71
CA ALA A 95 0.64 13.16 -6.40
C ALA A 95 0.40 11.80 -7.05
N PHE A 96 1.36 11.30 -7.82
CA PHE A 96 1.24 9.99 -8.45
C PHE A 96 2.57 9.30 -8.69
N VAL A 97 2.51 7.99 -8.83
CA VAL A 97 3.63 7.11 -9.19
C VAL A 97 3.21 6.12 -10.24
N TYR A 98 4.06 5.91 -11.24
CA TYR A 98 3.89 4.83 -12.19
C TYR A 98 4.39 3.50 -11.62
N LEU A 99 3.70 2.42 -11.98
CA LEU A 99 4.19 1.07 -11.73
C LEU A 99 5.46 0.80 -12.54
N THR A 100 6.40 0.05 -11.97
CA THR A 100 7.68 -0.28 -12.62
C THR A 100 7.87 -1.80 -12.66
N TYR A 101 8.46 -2.32 -13.73
CA TYR A 101 8.75 -3.76 -13.84
C TYR A 101 9.74 -4.23 -12.77
N ARG A 102 9.60 -5.47 -12.31
CA ARG A 102 10.61 -6.14 -11.48
C ARG A 102 11.61 -6.93 -12.35
N GLY A 103 12.90 -6.77 -12.09
CA GLY A 103 14.01 -7.48 -12.73
C GLY A 103 14.76 -6.65 -13.79
N GLU A 104 16.03 -6.98 -14.03
CA GLU A 104 16.76 -6.43 -15.19
C GLU A 104 16.01 -6.83 -16.45
N GLN A 105 15.59 -5.83 -17.23
CA GLN A 105 15.09 -6.04 -18.58
C GLN A 105 16.11 -6.91 -19.30
N ARG A 106 15.71 -8.10 -19.76
CA ARG A 106 16.53 -8.82 -20.75
C ARG A 106 16.82 -7.81 -21.86
N ARG A 107 18.10 -7.60 -22.16
CA ARG A 107 18.67 -6.64 -23.14
C ARG A 107 18.01 -6.60 -24.54
N ARG A 108 16.99 -7.41 -24.81
CA ARG A 108 16.26 -7.47 -26.09
C ARG A 108 15.18 -6.40 -26.24
N ASP A 109 14.76 -5.71 -25.19
CA ASP A 109 13.63 -4.76 -25.24
C ASP A 109 14.07 -3.28 -25.10
N LEU A 110 14.97 -2.80 -25.97
CA LEU A 110 15.43 -1.39 -26.01
C LEU A 110 14.33 -0.35 -26.30
N HIS A 111 13.09 -0.79 -26.58
CA HIS A 111 11.96 0.08 -26.92
C HIS A 111 10.81 0.04 -25.89
N ARG A 112 10.99 -0.62 -24.76
CA ARG A 112 9.94 -0.71 -23.75
C ARG A 112 9.85 0.57 -22.92
N SER A 113 8.62 1.04 -22.68
CA SER A 113 8.35 2.14 -21.74
C SER A 113 9.01 1.87 -20.38
N SER A 114 9.52 2.92 -19.75
CA SER A 114 10.16 2.85 -18.43
C SER A 114 9.19 2.45 -17.30
N HIS A 115 7.89 2.47 -17.57
CA HIS A 115 6.82 2.06 -16.66
C HIS A 115 6.06 0.81 -17.15
N PHE A 116 5.43 0.13 -16.20
CA PHE A 116 4.60 -1.05 -16.42
C PHE A 116 3.32 -0.68 -17.17
N GLN A 117 3.03 -1.46 -18.21
CA GLN A 117 1.83 -1.28 -19.04
C GLN A 117 0.88 -2.45 -18.80
N LEU A 118 -0.33 -2.16 -18.36
CA LEU A 118 -1.38 -3.15 -18.11
C LEU A 118 -1.79 -3.89 -19.39
N THR A 119 -1.65 -3.23 -20.54
CA THR A 119 -1.84 -3.83 -21.87
C THR A 119 -0.99 -5.07 -22.11
N HIS A 120 0.11 -5.31 -21.40
CA HIS A 120 0.88 -6.54 -21.56
C HIS A 120 0.20 -7.79 -21.00
N LEU A 121 -0.81 -7.62 -20.15
CA LEU A 121 -1.57 -8.74 -19.56
C LEU A 121 -2.73 -9.17 -20.48
N ARG A 122 -2.57 -9.11 -21.81
CA ARG A 122 -3.69 -9.22 -22.78
C ARG A 122 -4.51 -10.49 -22.66
N SER A 123 -3.89 -11.63 -22.41
CA SER A 123 -4.59 -12.92 -22.28
C SER A 123 -4.03 -13.70 -21.09
N GLU A 124 -3.55 -12.97 -20.09
CA GLU A 124 -2.95 -13.56 -18.89
C GLU A 124 -3.88 -13.35 -17.71
N SER A 125 -4.03 -14.38 -16.89
CA SER A 125 -4.51 -14.23 -15.53
C SER A 125 -3.49 -13.40 -14.73
N PHE A 126 -3.97 -12.52 -13.87
CA PHE A 126 -3.12 -11.64 -13.08
C PHE A 126 -3.78 -11.33 -11.75
N SER A 127 -2.97 -10.82 -10.82
CA SER A 127 -3.47 -10.29 -9.57
C SER A 127 -2.75 -9.00 -9.23
N PHE A 128 -3.34 -8.16 -8.41
CA PHE A 128 -2.61 -7.09 -7.75
C PHE A 128 -3.00 -7.05 -6.29
N ASP A 129 -2.09 -6.51 -5.47
CA ASP A 129 -2.38 -6.21 -4.08
C ASP A 129 -1.74 -4.89 -3.66
N LEU A 130 -2.32 -4.26 -2.65
CA LEU A 130 -1.80 -3.05 -2.04
C LEU A 130 -2.21 -2.93 -0.59
N TRP A 131 -1.42 -2.16 0.15
CA TRP A 131 -1.81 -1.65 1.46
C TRP A 131 -2.11 -0.16 1.33
N PHE A 132 -3.20 0.31 1.93
CA PHE A 132 -3.48 1.74 1.99
C PHE A 132 -4.08 2.16 3.33
N SER A 133 -3.93 3.44 3.65
CA SER A 133 -4.65 4.09 4.75
C SER A 133 -5.18 5.43 4.28
N LEU A 134 -6.43 5.71 4.60
CA LEU A 134 -7.02 7.02 4.38
C LEU A 134 -6.49 8.00 5.41
N LEU A 135 -6.18 9.22 4.98
CA LEU A 135 -5.95 10.32 5.89
C LEU A 135 -7.29 10.96 6.29
N PRO A 136 -7.39 11.58 7.47
CA PRO A 136 -8.59 12.30 7.86
C PRO A 136 -8.97 13.31 6.78
N ALA A 137 -10.26 13.35 6.42
CA ALA A 137 -10.76 14.32 5.47
C ALA A 137 -10.42 15.73 5.96
N THR A 138 -9.55 16.42 5.23
CA THR A 138 -9.42 17.86 5.44
C THR A 138 -10.66 18.49 4.81
N ARG A 139 -11.50 19.13 5.63
CA ARG A 139 -12.71 19.82 5.15
C ARG A 139 -12.31 20.70 3.96
N LYS A 140 -12.85 20.37 2.77
CA LYS A 140 -12.62 21.06 1.48
C LYS A 140 -11.25 20.83 0.79
N THR A 141 -10.80 19.58 0.64
CA THR A 141 -9.81 19.27 -0.39
C THR A 141 -10.36 18.43 -1.53
N SER A 142 -11.16 19.06 -2.40
CA SER A 142 -11.13 18.72 -3.81
C SER A 142 -9.71 18.96 -4.32
N SER A 143 -9.08 17.93 -4.90
CA SER A 143 -8.01 18.19 -5.86
C SER A 143 -8.70 18.53 -7.17
N SER A 144 -8.49 19.75 -7.61
CA SER A 144 -8.75 20.17 -8.97
C SER A 144 -7.45 20.79 -9.42
N SER A 145 -6.45 19.98 -9.75
CA SER A 145 -5.40 20.52 -10.60
C SER A 145 -4.95 19.56 -11.67
N ARG A 146 -4.64 20.22 -12.77
CA ARG A 146 -4.33 19.73 -14.07
C ARG A 146 -2.82 19.72 -14.16
N GLU A 147 -2.22 18.54 -14.34
CA GLU A 147 -0.84 18.48 -14.83
C GLU A 147 -0.73 17.74 -16.16
N CYS A 148 -1.72 16.94 -16.55
CA CYS A 148 -1.84 16.49 -17.93
C CYS A 148 -2.73 17.48 -18.67
N TYR A 149 -2.13 18.31 -19.53
CA TYR A 149 -2.84 19.23 -20.43
C TYR A 149 -3.81 18.51 -21.40
N GLN A 150 -3.76 17.17 -21.44
CA GLN A 150 -4.55 16.35 -22.33
C GLN A 150 -5.42 15.37 -21.53
N TRP A 151 -6.72 15.43 -21.79
CA TRP A 151 -7.69 14.48 -21.26
C TRP A 151 -7.37 13.07 -21.76
N PRO A 152 -7.31 12.05 -20.88
CA PRO A 152 -7.12 10.69 -21.36
C PRO A 152 -8.35 10.28 -22.18
N HIS A 153 -8.11 9.78 -23.40
CA HIS A 153 -9.19 9.21 -24.20
C HIS A 153 -9.74 7.91 -23.59
N TYR A 154 -8.84 7.12 -22.98
CA TYR A 154 -9.18 5.86 -22.31
C TYR A 154 -8.62 5.90 -20.90
N HIS A 155 -9.48 5.67 -19.91
CA HIS A 155 -9.08 5.61 -18.49
C HIS A 155 -10.01 4.69 -17.71
N GLN A 156 -9.43 3.98 -16.74
CA GLN A 156 -10.18 3.14 -15.82
C GLN A 156 -9.59 3.24 -14.41
N GLN A 157 -10.46 3.20 -13.40
CA GLN A 157 -10.05 3.18 -12.00
C GLN A 157 -10.27 1.77 -11.45
N PHE A 158 -9.20 0.98 -11.42
CA PHE A 158 -9.30 -0.39 -10.92
C PHE A 158 -9.40 -0.47 -9.40
N VAL A 159 -8.87 0.52 -8.69
CA VAL A 159 -9.03 0.69 -7.25
C VAL A 159 -9.29 2.17 -6.99
N MET A 160 -10.38 2.47 -6.29
CA MET A 160 -10.79 3.84 -5.97
C MET A 160 -11.47 3.83 -4.60
N VAL A 161 -11.26 4.91 -3.84
CA VAL A 161 -12.09 5.19 -2.65
C VAL A 161 -12.87 6.46 -2.93
N SER A 162 -14.19 6.45 -2.74
CA SER A 162 -15.04 7.64 -2.93
C SER A 162 -14.88 8.63 -1.78
N SER A 163 -15.42 9.85 -1.93
CA SER A 163 -15.44 10.83 -0.84
C SER A 163 -16.29 10.40 0.36
N ARG A 164 -17.16 9.40 0.17
CA ARG A 164 -18.01 8.78 1.18
C ARG A 164 -17.34 7.60 1.90
N GLY A 165 -16.11 7.25 1.52
CA GLY A 165 -15.39 6.13 2.12
C GLY A 165 -15.83 4.77 1.61
N GLU A 166 -16.34 4.70 0.37
CA GLU A 166 -16.64 3.42 -0.29
C GLU A 166 -15.45 2.97 -1.12
N LEU A 167 -15.10 1.69 -1.03
CA LEU A 167 -14.06 1.06 -1.83
C LEU A 167 -14.65 0.46 -3.09
N TYR A 168 -14.11 0.87 -4.24
CA TYR A 168 -14.35 0.24 -5.53
C TYR A 168 -13.09 -0.48 -5.96
N CYS A 169 -13.22 -1.76 -6.35
CA CYS A 169 -12.10 -2.56 -6.82
C CYS A 169 -12.59 -3.51 -7.92
N SER A 170 -12.28 -3.21 -9.19
CA SER A 170 -12.76 -3.99 -10.32
C SER A 170 -11.95 -3.73 -11.60
N VAL A 171 -11.73 -4.77 -12.40
CA VAL A 171 -11.20 -4.68 -13.77
C VAL A 171 -12.27 -4.92 -14.84
N LEU A 172 -13.52 -5.13 -14.41
CA LEU A 172 -14.70 -5.29 -15.27
C LEU A 172 -15.36 -3.92 -15.52
N ALA A 173 -16.33 -3.86 -16.44
CA ALA A 173 -17.05 -2.63 -16.75
C ALA A 173 -17.97 -2.12 -15.63
N GLY A 174 -18.52 -3.03 -14.84
CA GLY A 174 -19.35 -2.66 -13.69
C GLY A 174 -18.53 -2.06 -12.55
N LYS A 175 -19.02 -0.95 -12.00
CA LYS A 175 -18.50 -0.35 -10.76
C LYS A 175 -19.47 -0.66 -9.63
N HIS A 176 -18.99 -1.40 -8.64
CA HIS A 176 -19.72 -1.76 -7.43
C HIS A 176 -18.82 -1.52 -6.22
N ALA A 177 -19.38 -0.98 -5.15
CA ALA A 177 -18.65 -0.80 -3.90
C ALA A 177 -18.43 -2.16 -3.24
N VAL A 178 -17.19 -2.59 -3.09
CA VAL A 178 -16.82 -3.86 -2.43
C VAL A 178 -16.68 -3.71 -0.91
N ALA A 179 -16.66 -2.48 -0.41
CA ALA A 179 -16.75 -2.15 1.02
C ALA A 179 -17.23 -0.69 1.19
N SER A 180 -17.81 -0.39 2.35
CA SER A 180 -18.23 0.95 2.76
C SER A 180 -17.61 1.35 4.10
N ASP A 181 -17.84 2.60 4.51
CA ASP A 181 -17.52 3.10 5.86
C ASP A 181 -16.04 2.95 6.25
N LEU A 182 -15.15 3.11 5.26
CA LEU A 182 -13.72 3.04 5.48
C LEU A 182 -13.27 4.13 6.46
N GLN A 183 -12.71 3.68 7.59
CA GLN A 183 -12.13 4.52 8.62
C GLN A 183 -10.80 5.14 8.18
N SER A 184 -10.59 6.40 8.56
CA SER A 184 -9.28 7.05 8.44
C SER A 184 -8.28 6.48 9.45
N LYS A 185 -6.98 6.64 9.14
CA LYS A 185 -5.86 6.19 9.98
C LYS A 185 -5.82 4.68 10.26
N ARG A 186 -6.39 3.89 9.35
CA ARG A 186 -6.37 2.43 9.40
C ARG A 186 -5.72 1.87 8.14
N TRP A 187 -4.80 0.92 8.31
CA TRP A 187 -4.29 0.09 7.22
C TRP A 187 -5.38 -0.87 6.74
N TYR A 188 -5.59 -0.88 5.43
CA TYR A 188 -6.39 -1.85 4.69
C TYR A 188 -5.49 -2.57 3.70
N HIS A 189 -5.61 -3.89 3.65
CA HIS A 189 -5.06 -4.67 2.55
C HIS A 189 -6.15 -4.94 1.52
N VAL A 190 -5.89 -4.64 0.26
CA VAL A 190 -6.78 -4.99 -0.85
C VAL A 190 -6.02 -5.83 -1.84
N ALA A 191 -6.64 -6.93 -2.26
CA ALA A 191 -6.16 -7.72 -3.38
C ALA A 191 -7.30 -7.97 -4.38
N LEU A 192 -6.94 -8.02 -5.66
CA LEU A 192 -7.81 -8.46 -6.74
C LEU A 192 -7.10 -9.54 -7.53
N THR A 193 -7.84 -10.60 -7.85
CA THR A 193 -7.37 -11.66 -8.74
C THR A 193 -8.31 -11.75 -9.93
N TYR A 194 -7.76 -11.78 -11.14
CA TYR A 194 -8.52 -12.01 -12.36
C TYR A 194 -8.00 -13.26 -13.06
N ASP A 195 -8.87 -14.25 -13.16
CA ASP A 195 -8.68 -15.47 -13.93
C ASP A 195 -9.21 -15.24 -15.34
N HIS A 196 -8.30 -15.19 -16.31
CA HIS A 196 -8.65 -15.00 -17.72
C HIS A 196 -9.34 -16.23 -18.32
N ASP A 197 -8.95 -17.44 -17.93
CA ASP A 197 -9.47 -18.66 -18.53
C ASP A 197 -10.91 -18.91 -18.08
N HIS A 198 -11.20 -18.61 -16.80
CA HIS A 198 -12.53 -18.75 -16.23
C HIS A 198 -13.35 -17.45 -16.24
N GLN A 199 -12.78 -16.35 -16.75
CA GLN A 199 -13.39 -15.02 -16.75
C GLN A 199 -13.93 -14.64 -15.36
N ARG A 200 -13.13 -14.87 -14.32
CA ARG A 200 -13.55 -14.67 -12.93
C ARG A 200 -12.70 -13.61 -12.25
N GLN A 201 -13.35 -12.65 -11.63
CA GLN A 201 -12.73 -11.70 -10.73
C GLN A 201 -13.07 -12.05 -9.28
N GLU A 202 -12.08 -11.99 -8.39
CA GLU A 202 -12.29 -12.03 -6.95
C GLU A 202 -11.59 -10.84 -6.29
N VAL A 203 -12.22 -10.27 -5.27
CA VAL A 203 -11.70 -9.15 -4.49
C VAL A 203 -11.64 -9.54 -3.03
N TYR A 204 -10.53 -9.15 -2.41
CA TYR A 204 -10.24 -9.44 -1.02
C TYR A 204 -9.95 -8.13 -0.27
N LEU A 205 -10.45 -8.05 0.96
CA LEU A 205 -10.19 -6.97 1.90
C LEU A 205 -9.66 -7.59 3.21
N ASP A 206 -8.50 -7.14 3.66
CA ASP A 206 -7.83 -7.63 4.87
C ASP A 206 -7.69 -9.16 4.92
N GLY A 207 -7.40 -9.77 3.77
CA GLY A 207 -7.24 -11.23 3.64
C GLY A 207 -8.54 -12.01 3.42
N ALA A 208 -9.71 -11.38 3.58
CA ALA A 208 -11.02 -12.02 3.41
C ALA A 208 -11.61 -11.72 2.04
N LYS A 209 -12.19 -12.72 1.37
CA LYS A 209 -12.89 -12.54 0.10
C LYS A 209 -14.18 -11.75 0.35
N VAL A 210 -14.31 -10.58 -0.28
CA VAL A 210 -15.49 -9.70 -0.15
C VAL A 210 -16.35 -9.68 -1.40
N TRP A 211 -15.80 -10.09 -2.54
CA TRP A 211 -16.53 -10.11 -3.81
C TRP A 211 -16.02 -11.18 -4.76
N SER A 212 -16.91 -11.77 -5.55
CA SER A 212 -16.58 -12.70 -6.64
C SER A 212 -17.63 -12.57 -7.74
N VAL A 213 -17.18 -12.43 -8.99
CA VAL A 213 -18.07 -12.22 -10.13
C VAL A 213 -17.46 -12.77 -11.41
N LEU A 214 -18.31 -13.27 -12.31
CA LEU A 214 -17.93 -13.65 -13.66
C LEU A 214 -18.06 -12.45 -14.60
N GLY A 215 -17.09 -12.27 -15.49
CA GLY A 215 -17.15 -11.24 -16.51
C GLY A 215 -15.85 -11.07 -17.28
N SER A 216 -15.98 -10.55 -18.49
CA SER A 216 -14.87 -10.08 -19.27
C SER A 216 -14.34 -8.75 -18.75
N ARG A 217 -13.03 -8.56 -18.86
CA ARG A 217 -12.40 -7.24 -18.65
C ARG A 217 -13.09 -6.16 -19.48
N HIS A 218 -12.91 -4.93 -19.03
CA HIS A 218 -13.33 -3.75 -19.78
C HIS A 218 -12.89 -3.85 -21.25
N HIS A 219 -13.80 -3.53 -22.18
CA HIS A 219 -13.54 -3.62 -23.63
C HIS A 219 -12.36 -2.74 -24.07
N GLU A 220 -12.08 -1.65 -23.35
CA GLU A 220 -10.96 -0.74 -23.59
C GLU A 220 -9.61 -1.21 -22.99
N TRP A 221 -9.53 -2.40 -22.40
CA TRP A 221 -8.31 -2.89 -21.74
C TRP A 221 -7.06 -2.77 -22.61
N SER A 222 -7.20 -3.01 -23.92
CA SER A 222 -6.13 -2.92 -24.92
C SER A 222 -5.55 -1.52 -25.09
N HIS A 223 -6.25 -0.48 -24.63
CA HIS A 223 -5.86 0.92 -24.72
C HIS A 223 -5.24 1.48 -23.43
N LEU A 224 -5.28 0.73 -22.32
CA LEU A 224 -4.78 1.16 -21.00
C LEU A 224 -3.26 1.00 -20.87
N THR A 225 -2.51 1.85 -21.57
CA THR A 225 -1.05 1.74 -21.74
C THR A 225 -0.22 2.17 -20.53
N SER A 226 -0.84 2.74 -19.50
CA SER A 226 -0.13 3.25 -18.31
C SER A 226 -0.88 2.86 -17.03
N GLY A 227 -0.15 2.27 -16.08
CA GLY A 227 -0.64 2.03 -14.72
C GLY A 227 -0.06 3.04 -13.74
N GLN A 228 -0.92 3.80 -13.06
CA GLN A 228 -0.52 4.80 -12.07
C GLN A 228 -1.28 4.62 -10.75
N VAL A 229 -0.66 5.10 -9.66
CA VAL A 229 -1.23 5.10 -8.32
C VAL A 229 -1.17 6.53 -7.78
N GLY A 230 -2.25 7.01 -7.16
CA GLY A 230 -2.30 8.31 -6.48
C GLY A 230 -3.24 9.34 -7.09
N THR A 231 -3.57 9.23 -8.38
CA THR A 231 -4.61 10.04 -9.04
C THR A 231 -5.27 9.25 -10.18
N GLY A 232 -6.48 9.62 -10.59
CA GLY A 232 -7.17 9.04 -11.75
C GLY A 232 -8.25 9.97 -12.31
N CYS A 233 -8.58 9.83 -13.60
CA CYS A 233 -9.61 10.64 -14.26
C CYS A 233 -11.00 10.02 -14.09
N VAL A 234 -11.95 10.75 -13.50
CA VAL A 234 -13.34 10.33 -13.31
C VAL A 234 -14.22 10.98 -14.38
N THR A 235 -15.07 10.20 -15.04
CA THR A 235 -15.97 10.68 -16.10
C THR A 235 -17.39 10.16 -16.00
N SER A 236 -17.71 9.41 -14.95
CA SER A 236 -19.08 8.93 -14.74
C SER A 236 -19.82 9.86 -13.79
N ASP A 237 -21.02 10.25 -14.23
CA ASP A 237 -22.05 10.94 -13.48
C ASP A 237 -22.54 10.19 -12.23
N SER A 238 -22.35 8.87 -12.19
CA SER A 238 -22.86 7.98 -11.13
C SER A 238 -22.00 7.87 -9.87
N LEU A 239 -20.77 8.38 -9.86
CA LEU A 239 -19.85 8.22 -8.72
C LEU A 239 -19.68 9.52 -7.92
N ASP A 240 -19.76 9.41 -6.60
CA ASP A 240 -19.48 10.50 -5.65
C ASP A 240 -17.97 10.74 -5.49
N CYS A 241 -17.31 11.22 -6.55
CA CYS A 241 -15.85 11.33 -6.61
C CYS A 241 -15.40 12.65 -7.24
N PRO A 242 -15.24 13.76 -6.48
CA PRO A 242 -15.47 13.90 -5.03
C PRO A 242 -16.92 14.22 -4.65
N TYR A 243 -17.77 14.54 -5.61
CA TYR A 243 -19.20 14.79 -5.46
C TYR A 243 -19.94 14.25 -6.70
N GLN A 244 -21.23 14.02 -6.56
CA GLN A 244 -22.08 13.52 -7.65
C GLN A 244 -21.93 14.37 -8.92
N GLY A 245 -21.75 13.71 -10.07
CA GLY A 245 -21.59 14.39 -11.36
C GLY A 245 -20.20 14.98 -11.63
N TYR A 246 -19.22 14.77 -10.75
CA TYR A 246 -17.87 15.26 -11.00
C TYR A 246 -17.21 14.59 -12.20
N ILE A 247 -16.60 15.43 -13.04
CA ILE A 247 -15.81 15.01 -14.19
C ILE A 247 -14.44 15.69 -14.08
N GLY A 248 -13.38 14.90 -13.96
CA GLY A 248 -12.02 15.42 -13.82
C GLY A 248 -11.08 14.48 -13.09
N TRP A 249 -9.87 14.98 -12.83
CA TRP A 249 -8.87 14.25 -12.05
C TRP A 249 -9.28 14.18 -10.57
N TYR A 250 -9.06 13.03 -9.96
CA TYR A 250 -9.37 12.74 -8.58
C TYR A 250 -8.13 12.14 -7.89
N GLY A 251 -7.54 12.92 -6.98
CA GLY A 251 -6.35 12.55 -6.23
C GLY A 251 -6.68 11.75 -4.97
N PHE A 252 -5.91 10.69 -4.72
CA PHE A 252 -5.96 9.91 -3.49
C PHE A 252 -5.36 10.70 -2.33
N HIS A 253 -6.08 10.77 -1.21
CA HIS A 253 -5.63 11.42 0.02
C HIS A 253 -5.33 10.39 1.11
N GLY A 254 -4.09 9.90 1.14
CA GLY A 254 -3.76 8.76 1.97
C GLY A 254 -2.31 8.32 1.90
N VAL A 255 -2.05 7.18 2.50
CA VAL A 255 -0.76 6.48 2.43
C VAL A 255 -0.97 5.18 1.67
N VAL A 256 -0.06 4.83 0.77
CA VAL A 256 0.00 3.51 0.13
C VAL A 256 1.34 2.86 0.46
N ASP A 257 1.31 1.56 0.75
CA ASP A 257 2.49 0.70 0.81
C ASP A 257 2.34 -0.48 -0.16
N ALA A 258 3.46 -0.88 -0.75
CA ALA A 258 3.58 -2.11 -1.55
C ALA A 258 2.46 -2.38 -2.59
N PHE A 259 2.09 -1.41 -3.45
CA PHE A 259 1.26 -1.74 -4.62
C PHE A 259 2.06 -2.64 -5.57
N ARG A 260 1.61 -3.88 -5.74
CA ARG A 260 2.29 -4.94 -6.49
C ARG A 260 1.35 -5.58 -7.50
N VAL A 261 1.91 -5.99 -8.64
CA VAL A 261 1.22 -6.77 -9.67
C VAL A 261 1.90 -8.12 -9.81
N TRP A 262 1.11 -9.18 -9.72
CA TRP A 262 1.54 -10.57 -9.72
C TRP A 262 1.11 -11.28 -11.00
N ARG A 263 1.93 -12.24 -11.43
CA ARG A 263 1.60 -13.19 -12.50
C ARG A 263 0.60 -14.22 -11.98
N GLY A 264 -0.47 -14.46 -12.74
CA GLY A 264 -1.48 -15.46 -12.44
C GLY A 264 -2.43 -15.06 -11.33
N VAL A 265 -3.32 -15.99 -10.98
CA VAL A 265 -4.24 -15.90 -9.86
C VAL A 265 -3.47 -16.16 -8.56
N VAL A 266 -3.56 -15.24 -7.61
CA VAL A 266 -3.05 -15.42 -6.24
C VAL A 266 -4.10 -16.16 -5.43
N SER A 267 -3.71 -17.23 -4.72
CA SER A 267 -4.68 -18.05 -3.98
C SER A 267 -5.25 -17.29 -2.77
N GLY A 268 -6.39 -17.73 -2.25
CA GLY A 268 -6.95 -17.13 -1.03
C GLY A 268 -6.01 -17.19 0.17
N ASP A 269 -5.19 -18.24 0.29
CA ASP A 269 -4.21 -18.37 1.37
C ASP A 269 -2.98 -17.48 1.15
N ASP A 270 -2.51 -17.35 -0.10
CA ASP A 270 -1.49 -16.37 -0.47
C ASP A 270 -1.97 -14.94 -0.17
N VAL A 271 -3.25 -14.63 -0.44
CA VAL A 271 -3.83 -13.32 -0.10
C VAL A 271 -3.84 -13.09 1.41
N LYS A 272 -4.20 -14.10 2.23
CA LYS A 272 -4.10 -14.00 3.70
C LYS A 272 -2.66 -13.76 4.15
N LEU A 273 -1.69 -14.44 3.54
CA LEU A 273 -0.27 -14.22 3.82
C LEU A 273 0.13 -12.76 3.52
N LEU A 274 -0.22 -12.25 2.33
CA LEU A 274 0.05 -10.85 1.95
C LEU A 274 -0.64 -9.84 2.90
N ALA A 275 -1.86 -10.16 3.35
CA ALA A 275 -2.63 -9.37 4.31
C ALA A 275 -2.05 -9.36 5.74
N THR A 276 -1.04 -10.19 6.03
CA THR A 276 -0.27 -10.12 7.28
C THR A 276 1.12 -9.51 7.09
N GLY A 277 1.38 -8.96 5.90
CA GLY A 277 2.67 -8.38 5.52
C GLY A 277 3.66 -9.37 4.94
N GLY A 278 3.26 -10.64 4.73
CA GLY A 278 4.06 -11.64 4.06
C GLY A 278 4.43 -11.29 2.62
N GLU A 279 5.36 -12.04 2.05
CA GLU A 279 5.76 -11.93 0.65
C GLU A 279 5.52 -13.26 -0.09
N LEU A 280 5.25 -13.16 -1.40
CA LEU A 280 5.18 -14.31 -2.30
C LEU A 280 6.48 -14.44 -3.09
N GLU A 281 6.63 -15.58 -3.76
CA GLU A 281 7.78 -15.89 -4.61
C GLU A 281 8.14 -14.78 -5.58
N ALA A 282 9.44 -14.52 -5.66
CA ALA A 282 9.93 -13.33 -6.31
C ALA A 282 9.68 -13.32 -7.83
N GLU A 283 9.66 -14.50 -8.47
CA GLU A 283 9.43 -14.64 -9.91
C GLU A 283 7.98 -14.34 -10.32
N ARG A 284 7.03 -14.39 -9.37
CA ARG A 284 5.63 -14.05 -9.62
C ARG A 284 5.41 -12.54 -9.73
N LEU A 285 6.24 -11.73 -9.07
CA LEU A 285 6.09 -10.27 -9.07
C LEU A 285 6.47 -9.68 -10.44
N ARG A 286 5.50 -9.06 -11.12
CA ARG A 286 5.66 -8.42 -12.43
C ARG A 286 6.02 -6.95 -12.31
N ALA A 287 5.36 -6.24 -11.38
CA ALA A 287 5.56 -4.81 -11.20
C ALA A 287 5.27 -4.35 -9.77
N SER A 288 5.85 -3.20 -9.41
CA SER A 288 5.62 -2.54 -8.12
C SER A 288 5.67 -1.02 -8.26
N ALA A 289 4.89 -0.31 -7.44
CA ALA A 289 5.02 1.14 -7.26
C ALA A 289 6.20 1.51 -6.34
N LYS A 290 6.52 0.63 -5.37
CA LYS A 290 7.59 0.85 -4.39
C LYS A 290 8.81 0.02 -4.77
N LEU A 291 9.95 0.68 -4.87
CA LEU A 291 11.25 0.07 -5.18
C LEU A 291 12.20 0.26 -4.00
N ASN A 292 12.93 -0.80 -3.65
CA ASN A 292 13.88 -0.78 -2.54
C ASN A 292 15.12 0.09 -2.83
N SER A 293 15.51 0.23 -4.10
CA SER A 293 16.65 1.05 -4.53
C SER A 293 16.38 1.62 -5.93
N PRO A 294 15.56 2.68 -6.05
CA PRO A 294 15.19 3.23 -7.34
C PRO A 294 16.35 3.97 -8.00
N SER A 295 16.61 3.66 -9.28
CA SER A 295 17.53 4.42 -10.12
C SER A 295 17.04 5.85 -10.35
N ILE A 296 17.91 6.74 -10.85
CA ILE A 296 17.54 8.13 -11.17
C ILE A 296 16.36 8.16 -12.16
N ALA A 297 16.36 7.28 -13.16
CA ALA A 297 15.26 7.17 -14.13
C ALA A 297 13.93 6.74 -13.46
N GLN A 298 13.98 5.80 -12.52
CA GLN A 298 12.80 5.36 -11.79
C GLN A 298 12.27 6.43 -10.82
N ARG A 299 13.14 7.28 -10.25
CA ARG A 299 12.70 8.41 -9.43
C ARG A 299 11.89 9.44 -10.24
N LYS A 300 12.18 9.60 -11.53
CA LYS A 300 11.41 10.48 -12.43
C LYS A 300 9.99 9.96 -12.72
N LEU A 301 9.68 8.71 -12.37
CA LEU A 301 8.35 8.11 -12.49
C LEU A 301 7.43 8.42 -11.30
N GLN A 302 7.89 9.24 -10.37
CA GLN A 302 7.15 9.71 -9.21
C GLN A 302 7.03 11.23 -9.30
N ARG A 303 5.84 11.76 -9.08
CA ARG A 303 5.57 13.20 -9.11
C ARG A 303 4.81 13.58 -7.86
N ASN A 304 5.33 14.56 -7.11
CA ASN A 304 4.72 15.12 -5.89
C ASN A 304 4.43 14.11 -4.76
N VAL A 305 4.90 12.86 -4.87
CA VAL A 305 4.77 11.82 -3.83
C VAL A 305 5.78 12.08 -2.73
N GLN A 306 5.31 12.15 -1.49
CA GLN A 306 6.17 12.25 -0.30
C GLN A 306 6.45 10.86 0.27
N LEU A 307 7.61 10.68 0.90
CA LEU A 307 7.94 9.45 1.62
C LEU A 307 7.75 9.67 3.12
N ALA A 308 6.80 8.96 3.73
CA ALA A 308 6.46 9.12 5.13
C ALA A 308 7.00 7.97 5.99
N LYS A 309 7.54 8.31 7.17
CA LYS A 309 7.75 7.34 8.25
C LYS A 309 6.44 7.11 8.97
N CYS A 310 5.91 5.89 8.89
CA CYS A 310 4.74 5.49 9.67
C CYS A 310 4.82 4.02 10.09
N THR A 311 3.93 3.58 10.98
CA THR A 311 3.77 2.15 11.30
C THR A 311 3.51 1.37 10.02
N ARG A 312 4.06 0.16 9.97
CA ARG A 312 3.96 -0.76 8.85
C ARG A 312 2.68 -1.58 8.95
N PRO A 313 2.13 -2.06 7.82
CA PRO A 313 0.97 -2.94 7.83
C PRO A 313 1.10 -4.19 8.71
N ALA A 314 2.30 -4.78 8.78
CA ALA A 314 2.55 -5.98 9.58
C ALA A 314 2.54 -5.72 11.10
N GLU A 315 2.58 -4.46 11.54
CA GLU A 315 2.54 -4.09 12.96
C GLU A 315 1.11 -3.95 13.49
N GLY A 316 0.11 -4.05 12.62
CA GLY A 316 -1.29 -3.93 12.98
C GLY A 316 -2.03 -2.94 12.09
N ARG A 317 -3.31 -2.74 12.43
CA ARG A 317 -4.24 -1.98 11.59
C ARG A 317 -4.18 -0.47 11.78
N THR A 318 -3.52 0.05 12.81
CA THR A 318 -3.51 1.50 13.09
C THR A 318 -2.28 2.17 12.47
N ILE A 319 -2.49 3.29 11.77
CA ILE A 319 -1.38 4.10 11.28
C ILE A 319 -0.96 5.14 12.33
N GLN A 320 0.34 5.19 12.60
CA GLN A 320 0.95 6.29 13.35
C GLN A 320 2.14 6.83 12.55
N PHE A 321 2.24 8.14 12.42
CA PHE A 321 3.39 8.78 11.79
C PHE A 321 4.48 9.01 12.83
N ALA A 322 5.75 8.85 12.44
CA ALA A 322 6.85 9.26 13.29
C ALA A 322 6.75 10.78 13.52
N LYS A 323 6.97 11.20 14.78
CA LYS A 323 7.01 12.61 15.17
C LYS A 323 8.21 13.33 14.58
#